data_AF-F8PYQ8-F1
#
_entry.id   AF-F8PYQ8-F1
#
_cell.length_a   1.000
_cell.length_b   1.000
_cell.length_c   1.000
_cell.angle_alpha   90.00
_cell.angle_beta   90.00
_cell.angle_gamma   90.00
#
_symmetry.space_group_name_H-M   'P 1'
#
loop_
_entity.id
_entity.type
_entity.pdbx_description
1 polymer ?
#
loop_
_entity_poly.entity_id
_entity_poly.type
_entity_poly.pdbx_seq_one_letter_code
_entity_poly.pdbx_strand_id
1 'polypeptide(L)' 'KINDDNDEVKPKEEIKRLVPPEYHNFWKVFSKHKSECFPEAKPWDYAIDL' A
#
# COMPACT_ATOMS: atom_id res chain seq x y z
N LYS A 1 -18.11 1.28 -14.06
CA LYS A 1 -18.13 0.82 -12.65
C LYS A 1 -17.27 1.80 -11.87
N ILE A 2 -17.92 2.63 -11.07
CA ILE A 2 -17.28 3.66 -10.25
C ILE A 2 -16.67 2.92 -9.07
N ASN A 3 -15.35 2.89 -8.96
CA ASN A 3 -14.70 2.51 -7.71
C ASN A 3 -14.29 3.84 -7.08
N ASP A 4 -15.19 4.32 -6.23
CA ASP A 4 -15.01 5.46 -5.34
C ASP A 4 -14.03 4.98 -4.26
N ASP A 5 -12.73 5.19 -4.50
CA ASP A 5 -11.67 4.94 -3.52
C ASP A 5 -11.73 6.03 -2.43
N ASN A 6 -12.81 6.02 -1.65
CA ASN A 6 -12.92 6.76 -0.41
C ASN A 6 -12.14 6.02 0.69
N ASP A 7 -10.83 5.87 0.46
CA ASP A 7 -9.88 5.79 1.57
C ASP A 7 -10.11 7.08 2.38
N GLU A 8 -10.25 6.99 3.69
CA GLU A 8 -10.35 8.16 4.56
C GLU A 8 -9.03 8.94 4.45
N VAL A 9 -8.94 9.80 3.43
CA VAL A 9 -7.71 10.48 3.02
C VAL A 9 -7.42 11.52 4.09
N LYS A 10 -6.57 11.17 5.07
CA LYS A 10 -5.81 12.19 5.77
C LYS A 10 -5.24 13.15 4.73
N PRO A 11 -5.34 14.47 4.92
CA PRO A 11 -4.95 15.44 3.90
C PRO A 11 -3.58 15.06 3.36
N LYS A 12 -3.42 15.00 2.03
CA LYS A 12 -2.14 14.59 1.38
C LYS A 12 -0.93 15.36 1.93
N GLU A 13 -1.15 16.57 2.46
CA GLU A 13 -0.16 17.39 3.16
C GLU A 13 0.34 16.79 4.49
N GLU A 14 -0.49 16.14 5.29
CA GLU A 14 -0.04 15.51 6.55
C GLU A 14 0.87 14.33 6.26
N ILE A 15 0.50 13.48 5.29
CA ILE A 15 1.32 12.33 4.91
C ILE A 15 2.66 12.81 4.31
N LYS A 16 2.68 13.91 3.55
CA LYS A 16 3.92 14.49 3.01
C LYS A 16 4.88 14.99 4.09
N ARG A 17 4.38 15.38 5.25
CA ARG A 17 5.18 15.76 6.42
C ARG A 17 5.72 14.55 7.17
N LEU A 18 5.02 13.42 7.11
CA LEU A 18 5.40 12.18 7.80
C LEU A 18 6.35 11.31 6.97
N VAL A 19 6.21 11.33 5.63
CA VAL A 19 7.03 10.54 4.72
C VAL A 19 8.28 11.32 4.33
N PRO A 20 9.50 10.80 4.60
CA PRO A 20 10.73 11.47 4.21
C PRO A 20 10.79 11.71 2.68
N PRO A 21 11.44 12.80 2.22
CA PRO A 21 11.44 13.21 0.81
C PRO A 21 11.96 12.12 -0.13
N GLU A 22 12.93 11.32 0.32
CA GLU A 22 13.54 10.25 -0.47
C GLU A 22 12.53 9.18 -0.86
N TYR A 23 11.44 9.03 -0.09
CA TYR A 23 10.41 8.04 -0.30
C TYR A 23 9.18 8.57 -1.06
N HIS A 24 9.17 9.84 -1.49
CA HIS A 24 8.03 10.41 -2.22
C HIS A 24 7.79 9.70 -3.56
N ASN A 25 8.85 9.18 -4.19
CA ASN A 25 8.75 8.35 -5.40
C ASN A 25 7.97 7.04 -5.18
N PHE A 26 7.88 6.58 -3.93
CA PHE A 26 7.19 5.36 -3.53
C PHE A 26 5.82 5.63 -2.90
N TRP A 27 5.23 6.81 -3.09
CA TRP A 27 3.94 7.20 -2.49
C TRP A 27 2.84 6.13 -2.56
N LYS A 28 2.82 5.38 -3.68
CA LYS A 28 1.87 4.29 -3.94
C LYS A 28 1.92 3.15 -2.91
N VAL A 29 3.05 2.91 -2.25
CA VAL A 29 3.19 1.83 -1.25
C VAL A 29 2.51 2.17 0.07
N PHE A 30 2.31 3.46 0.35
CA PHE A 30 1.61 3.93 1.55
C PHE A 30 0.08 3.88 1.40
N SER A 31 -0.43 3.46 0.23
CA SER A 31 -1.87 3.21 0.05
C SER A 31 -2.25 1.93 0.78
N LYS A 32 -3.31 2.01 1.60
CA LYS A 32 -3.85 0.90 2.38
C LYS A 32 -4.13 -0.33 1.51
N HIS A 33 -4.82 -0.13 0.39
CA HIS A 33 -5.11 -1.19 -0.57
C HIS A 33 -3.86 -1.91 -1.08
N LYS A 34 -2.76 -1.19 -1.32
CA LYS A 34 -1.49 -1.80 -1.75
C LYS A 34 -0.74 -2.48 -0.63
N SER A 35 -0.87 -2.00 0.61
CA SER A 35 -0.27 -2.65 1.79
C SER A 35 -0.96 -3.96 2.16
N GLU A 36 -2.26 -4.09 1.87
CA GLU A 36 -3.06 -5.28 2.14
C GLU A 36 -2.91 -6.37 1.05
N CYS A 37 -2.32 -6.03 -0.10
CA CYS A 37 -2.08 -6.99 -1.16
C CYS A 37 -0.93 -7.93 -0.78
N PHE A 38 -1.23 -9.22 -0.63
CA PHE A 38 -0.19 -10.24 -0.57
C PHE A 38 0.64 -10.25 -1.87
N PRO A 39 1.94 -10.60 -1.80
CA PRO A 39 2.72 -10.86 -3.00
C PRO A 39 2.08 -11.99 -3.81
N GLU A 40 2.35 -12.00 -5.11
CA GLU A 40 1.93 -13.11 -5.96
C GLU A 40 2.58 -14.40 -5.49
N ALA A 41 1.75 -15.45 -5.35
CA ALA A 41 2.23 -16.78 -5.02
C ALA A 41 3.26 -17.25 -6.05
N LYS A 42 4.41 -17.69 -5.56
CA LYS A 42 5.49 -18.26 -6.36
C LYS A 42 5.48 -19.78 -6.29
N PRO A 43 6.03 -20.47 -7.32
CA PRO A 43 6.12 -21.93 -7.32
C PRO A 43 6.92 -22.54 -6.16
N TRP A 44 7.75 -21.72 -5.50
CA TRP A 44 8.56 -22.09 -4.34
C TRP A 44 7.99 -21.58 -3.01
N ASP A 45 6.79 -21.00 -3.01
CA ASP A 45 6.07 -20.69 -1.77
C ASP A 45 5.52 -22.00 -1.20
N TYR A 46 6.23 -22.56 -0.23
CA TYR A 46 5.79 -23.73 0.50
C TYR A 46 4.73 -23.32 1.53
N ALA A 47 3.54 -23.94 1.46
CA ALA A 47 2.54 -23.80 2.51
C ALA A 47 3.10 -24.40 3.82
N ILE A 48 2.84 -23.72 4.94
CA ILE A 48 3.09 -24.29 6.27
C ILE A 48 1.84 -25.09 6.64
N ASP A 49 1.99 -26.40 6.77
CA ASP A 49 0.96 -27.24 7.40
C ASP A 49 1.00 -27.03 8.92
N LEU A 50 -0.17 -26.76 9.52
CA LEU A 50 -0.40 -26.49 10.94
C LEU A 50 -1.06 -27.68 11.63
#